data_AF-A0A3N5F8R8-F1
#
_entry.id   AF-A0A3N5F8R8-F1
#
_cell.length_a   1.000
_cell.length_b   1.000
_cell.length_c   1.000
_cell.angle_alpha   90.00
_cell.angle_beta   90.00
_cell.angle_gamma   90.00
#
_symmetry.space_group_name_H-M   'P 1'
#
loop_
_entity.id
_entity.type
_entity.pdbx_description
1 polymer ?
#
loop_
_entity_poly.entity_id
_entity_poly.type
_entity_poly.pdbx_seq_one_letter_code
_entity_poly.pdbx_strand_id
1 'polypeptide(L)'
;MLIVLMSACAKPVSTYHPVTDDTPRQSTLGFSITPPPGVAWYERHNKESLYYLKKTRPKLYSISTKATEIHVDKVFHQKSDFHDYVKSRKALSQAPTRYRNIEFEFTDITELSPYCVRYENKYDDHGEQKSMGQPYVRVKKTGIFCMHPDFPLNGIDMFYQERSLSSSREPSFQKEGEQFLSSLQFQSTIN
;
A
#
# COMPACT_ATOMS: atom_id res chain seq x y z
N MET A 1 -49.93 -18.99 19.54
CA MET A 1 -48.76 -18.15 19.86
C MET A 1 -48.00 -17.92 18.56
N LEU A 2 -48.08 -16.72 18.02
CA LEU A 2 -47.58 -16.37 16.68
C LEU A 2 -46.10 -15.94 16.81
N ILE A 3 -45.18 -16.69 16.18
CA ILE A 3 -43.75 -16.35 16.17
C ILE A 3 -43.52 -15.34 15.04
N VAL A 4 -43.28 -14.08 15.41
CA VAL A 4 -42.87 -13.03 14.48
C VAL A 4 -41.37 -13.18 14.22
N LEU A 5 -41.01 -13.70 13.06
CA LEU A 5 -39.64 -13.71 12.55
C LEU A 5 -39.30 -12.31 12.04
N MET A 6 -38.63 -11.51 12.88
CA MET A 6 -38.02 -10.26 12.43
C MET A 6 -36.74 -10.59 11.65
N SER A 7 -36.85 -10.66 10.32
CA SER A 7 -35.70 -10.64 9.42
C SER A 7 -35.03 -9.26 9.48
N ALA A 8 -34.04 -9.11 10.36
CA ALA A 8 -33.13 -7.98 10.31
C ALA A 8 -32.21 -8.14 9.09
N CYS A 9 -32.45 -7.37 8.03
CA CYS A 9 -31.48 -7.17 6.97
C CYS A 9 -30.25 -6.46 7.57
N ALA A 10 -29.26 -7.23 8.03
CA ALA A 10 -27.96 -6.69 8.37
C ALA A 10 -27.38 -6.07 7.10
N LYS A 11 -27.29 -4.73 7.07
CA LYS A 11 -26.55 -4.04 6.01
C LYS A 11 -25.11 -4.56 6.07
N PRO A 12 -24.48 -4.90 4.93
CA PRO A 12 -23.09 -5.30 4.93
C PRO A 12 -22.27 -4.18 5.58
N VAL A 13 -21.61 -4.51 6.69
CA VAL A 13 -20.73 -3.57 7.38
C VAL A 13 -19.60 -3.25 6.42
N SER A 14 -19.55 -2.01 5.94
CA SER A 14 -18.38 -1.52 5.21
C SER A 14 -17.17 -1.70 6.12
N THR A 15 -16.20 -2.52 5.72
CA THR A 15 -14.94 -2.71 6.46
C THR A 15 -14.05 -1.47 6.44
N TYR A 16 -14.43 -0.44 5.68
CA TYR A 16 -13.73 0.82 5.58
C TYR A 16 -14.49 1.92 6.32
N HIS A 17 -13.77 2.68 7.15
CA HIS A 17 -14.28 3.78 7.95
C HIS A 17 -13.61 5.11 7.53
N PRO A 18 -14.29 6.26 7.61
CA PRO A 18 -13.66 7.54 7.29
C PRO A 18 -12.44 7.80 8.19
N VAL A 19 -11.35 8.32 7.61
CA VAL A 19 -10.23 8.87 8.39
C VAL A 19 -10.65 10.22 8.96
N THR A 20 -10.64 10.34 10.28
CA THR A 20 -11.15 11.52 11.01
C THR A 20 -10.08 12.39 11.65
N ASP A 21 -8.86 11.87 11.77
CA ASP A 21 -7.73 12.49 12.46
C ASP A 21 -6.40 12.04 11.85
N ASP A 22 -5.32 12.72 12.24
CA ASP A 22 -3.94 12.46 11.83
C ASP A 22 -3.14 11.67 12.88
N THR A 23 -3.81 11.06 13.87
CA THR A 23 -3.14 10.33 14.95
C THR A 23 -2.26 9.21 14.37
N PRO A 24 -0.97 9.13 14.72
CA PRO A 24 -0.12 8.04 14.24
C PRO A 24 -0.68 6.67 14.64
N ARG A 25 -0.84 5.79 13.65
CA ARG A 25 -1.22 4.39 13.87
C ARG A 25 0.03 3.62 14.31
N GLN A 26 -0.05 3.00 15.47
CA GLN A 26 1.05 2.26 16.09
C GLN A 26 1.04 0.81 15.60
N SER A 27 2.22 0.31 15.27
CA SER A 27 2.45 -1.07 14.88
C SER A 27 2.83 -1.96 16.05
N THR A 28 2.58 -3.26 15.90
CA THR A 28 3.07 -4.27 16.83
C THR A 28 4.56 -4.61 16.67
N LEU A 29 5.24 -4.06 15.65
CA LEU A 29 6.64 -4.30 15.32
C LEU A 29 7.53 -3.06 15.52
N GLY A 30 7.07 -2.05 16.28
CA GLY A 30 7.90 -0.89 16.63
C GLY A 30 7.96 0.18 15.54
N PHE A 31 6.89 0.41 14.80
CA PHE A 31 6.80 1.56 13.89
C PHE A 31 5.51 2.34 14.07
N SER A 32 5.51 3.59 13.62
CA SER A 32 4.31 4.41 13.55
C SER A 32 4.19 5.09 12.19
N ILE A 33 2.95 5.27 11.76
CA ILE A 33 2.61 5.82 10.45
C ILE A 33 1.39 6.71 10.62
N THR A 34 1.43 7.93 10.09
CA THR A 34 0.22 8.77 10.03
C THR A 34 -0.60 8.44 8.77
N PRO A 35 -1.94 8.52 8.86
CA PRO A 35 -2.81 8.40 7.68
C PRO A 35 -2.41 9.38 6.56
N PRO A 36 -2.69 9.05 5.28
CA PRO A 36 -2.50 9.99 4.19
C PRO A 36 -3.25 11.31 4.45
N PRO A 37 -2.64 12.47 4.19
CA PRO A 37 -3.28 13.75 4.45
C PRO A 37 -4.39 14.05 3.45
N GLY A 38 -5.26 14.99 3.83
CA GLY A 38 -6.35 15.47 2.99
C GLY A 38 -7.68 14.81 3.31
N VAL A 39 -8.69 15.09 2.47
CA VAL A 39 -10.08 14.69 2.71
C VAL A 39 -10.47 13.42 1.97
N ALA A 40 -11.58 12.82 2.39
CA ALA A 40 -12.23 11.70 1.74
C ALA A 40 -11.39 10.41 1.66
N TRP A 41 -10.47 10.24 2.61
CA TRP A 41 -9.81 8.97 2.88
C TRP A 41 -10.66 8.08 3.78
N TYR A 42 -10.59 6.79 3.50
CA TYR A 42 -11.19 5.75 4.30
C TYR A 42 -10.13 4.73 4.68
N GLU A 43 -10.10 4.30 5.94
CA GLU A 43 -9.17 3.31 6.44
C GLU A 43 -9.83 1.97 6.73
N ARG A 44 -9.05 0.91 6.57
CA ARG A 44 -9.36 -0.45 7.06
C ARG A 44 -8.12 -1.03 7.69
N HIS A 45 -8.30 -1.59 8.89
CA HIS A 45 -7.24 -2.24 9.63
C HIS A 45 -7.45 -3.75 9.56
N ASN A 46 -6.42 -4.46 9.13
CA ASN A 46 -6.30 -5.91 9.25
C ASN A 46 -5.15 -6.20 10.22
N LYS A 47 -5.01 -7.46 10.66
CA LYS A 47 -4.02 -7.88 11.68
C LYS A 47 -2.61 -7.30 11.47
N GLU A 48 -2.09 -7.36 10.24
CA GLU A 48 -0.73 -6.96 9.89
C GLU A 48 -0.72 -5.81 8.86
N SER A 49 -1.85 -5.18 8.57
CA SER A 49 -1.93 -4.22 7.46
C SER A 49 -2.93 -3.10 7.68
N LEU A 50 -2.49 -1.89 7.37
CA LEU A 50 -3.32 -0.70 7.28
C LEU A 50 -3.57 -0.39 5.80
N TYR A 51 -4.83 -0.18 5.43
CA TYR A 51 -5.24 0.19 4.09
C TYR A 51 -5.91 1.55 4.13
N TYR A 52 -5.58 2.41 3.17
CA TYR A 52 -6.29 3.67 2.95
C TYR A 52 -6.78 3.75 1.51
N LEU A 53 -8.04 4.13 1.32
CA LEU A 53 -8.66 4.32 0.01
C LEU A 53 -9.22 5.74 -0.08
N LYS A 54 -8.83 6.49 -1.10
CA LYS A 54 -9.40 7.82 -1.34
C LYS A 54 -10.65 7.70 -2.21
N LYS A 55 -11.75 8.31 -1.77
CA LYS A 55 -12.94 8.47 -2.60
C LYS A 55 -12.62 9.42 -3.75
N THR A 56 -12.66 8.86 -4.95
CA THR A 56 -12.33 9.52 -6.23
C THR A 56 -13.44 9.23 -7.23
N ARG A 57 -13.20 9.46 -8.53
CA ARG A 57 -14.01 8.86 -9.60
C ARG A 57 -13.32 7.56 -10.00
N PRO A 58 -13.59 6.42 -9.33
CA PRO A 58 -12.80 5.19 -9.47
C PRO A 58 -12.76 4.65 -10.90
N LYS A 59 -13.73 5.05 -11.73
CA LYS A 59 -13.77 4.69 -13.14
C LYS A 59 -12.75 5.44 -14.03
N LEU A 60 -12.17 6.52 -13.54
CA LEU A 60 -11.20 7.34 -14.27
C LEU A 60 -9.83 7.33 -13.60
N TYR A 61 -9.86 7.33 -12.28
CA TYR A 61 -8.70 7.43 -11.43
C TYR A 61 -9.02 6.87 -10.04
N SER A 62 -8.06 6.16 -9.44
CA SER A 62 -8.12 5.81 -8.02
C SER A 62 -6.73 5.86 -7.40
N ILE A 63 -6.68 6.20 -6.11
CA ILE A 63 -5.48 6.09 -5.29
C ILE A 63 -5.79 5.31 -4.02
N SER A 64 -4.87 4.44 -3.65
CA SER A 64 -4.89 3.70 -2.40
C SER A 64 -3.50 3.68 -1.79
N THR A 65 -3.41 3.64 -0.47
CA THR A 65 -2.17 3.35 0.24
C THR A 65 -2.30 2.10 1.08
N LYS A 66 -1.17 1.48 1.38
CA LYS A 66 -1.08 0.31 2.23
C LYS A 66 0.23 0.35 3.01
N ALA A 67 0.17 0.00 4.28
CA ALA A 67 1.32 -0.37 5.09
C ALA A 67 1.13 -1.80 5.59
N THR A 68 2.16 -2.61 5.52
CA THR A 68 2.14 -4.00 5.98
C THR A 68 3.34 -4.29 6.83
N GLU A 69 3.09 -4.84 8.01
CA GLU A 69 4.11 -5.40 8.87
C GLU A 69 4.70 -6.64 8.21
N ILE A 70 6.03 -6.74 8.20
CA ILE A 70 6.76 -7.85 7.61
C ILE A 70 7.63 -8.49 8.68
N HIS A 71 7.55 -9.80 8.79
CA HIS A 71 8.54 -10.58 9.51
C HIS A 71 9.33 -11.41 8.49
N VAL A 72 10.65 -11.47 8.65
CA VAL A 72 11.54 -12.28 7.81
C VAL A 72 12.27 -13.32 8.64
N ASP A 73 12.62 -14.41 7.98
CA ASP A 73 13.18 -15.60 8.63
C ASP A 73 14.71 -15.48 8.85
N LYS A 74 15.34 -14.45 8.26
CA LYS A 74 16.78 -14.21 8.31
C LYS A 74 17.12 -12.73 8.34
N VAL A 75 18.21 -12.40 9.05
CA VAL A 75 18.79 -11.05 9.02
C VAL A 75 19.55 -10.85 7.71
N PHE A 76 19.40 -9.67 7.10
CA PHE A 76 20.21 -9.28 5.95
C PHE A 76 21.58 -8.76 6.43
N HIS A 77 22.64 -9.30 5.84
CA HIS A 77 24.02 -8.88 6.10
C HIS A 77 24.67 -8.19 4.90
N GLN A 78 24.09 -8.37 3.71
CA GLN A 78 24.54 -7.76 2.47
C GLN A 78 23.38 -7.02 1.80
N LYS A 79 23.63 -5.83 1.28
CA LYS A 79 22.62 -5.04 0.57
C LYS A 79 22.07 -5.77 -0.66
N SER A 80 22.92 -6.52 -1.37
CA SER A 80 22.50 -7.33 -2.53
C SER A 80 21.43 -8.36 -2.15
N ASP A 81 21.60 -9.08 -1.04
CA ASP A 81 20.63 -10.09 -0.59
C ASP A 81 19.28 -9.44 -0.25
N PHE A 82 19.32 -8.25 0.35
CA PHE A 82 18.13 -7.45 0.64
C PHE A 82 17.45 -6.97 -0.64
N HIS A 83 18.23 -6.46 -1.61
CA HIS A 83 17.70 -6.03 -2.91
C HIS A 83 17.03 -7.16 -3.67
N ASP A 84 17.65 -8.34 -3.71
CA ASP A 84 17.09 -9.51 -4.39
C ASP A 84 15.82 -10.01 -3.69
N TYR A 85 15.80 -9.98 -2.35
CA TYR A 85 14.59 -10.26 -1.59
C TYR A 85 13.46 -9.29 -1.94
N VAL A 86 13.72 -7.97 -1.93
CA VAL A 86 12.69 -6.97 -2.29
C VAL A 86 12.23 -7.15 -3.75
N LYS A 87 13.15 -7.30 -4.70
CA LYS A 87 12.82 -7.56 -6.11
C LYS A 87 11.91 -8.77 -6.27
N SER A 88 12.24 -9.89 -5.61
CA SER A 88 11.43 -11.11 -5.69
C SER A 88 10.00 -10.90 -5.16
N ARG A 89 9.85 -10.11 -4.08
CA ARG A 89 8.55 -9.77 -3.47
C ARG A 89 7.74 -8.78 -4.31
N LYS A 90 8.39 -7.95 -5.13
CA LYS A 90 7.75 -6.94 -5.98
C LYS A 90 7.56 -7.37 -7.44
N ALA A 91 8.15 -8.49 -7.83
CA ALA A 91 8.09 -8.99 -9.19
C ALA A 91 6.65 -9.25 -9.64
N LEU A 92 6.22 -8.52 -10.67
CA LEU A 92 4.92 -8.71 -11.35
C LEU A 92 5.01 -9.71 -12.51
N SER A 93 6.21 -10.20 -12.82
CA SER A 93 6.50 -11.09 -13.95
C SER A 93 5.80 -12.46 -13.91
N GLN A 94 5.18 -12.81 -12.78
CA GLN A 94 4.46 -14.09 -12.60
C GLN A 94 3.10 -14.14 -13.33
N ALA A 95 2.61 -13.02 -13.90
CA ALA A 95 1.36 -12.97 -14.66
C ALA A 95 1.51 -12.18 -15.99
N PRO A 96 2.33 -12.67 -16.94
CA PRO A 96 2.69 -11.92 -18.17
C PRO A 96 1.49 -11.70 -19.12
N THR A 97 0.44 -12.51 -19.01
CA THR A 97 -0.79 -12.32 -19.80
C THR A 97 -1.64 -11.15 -19.29
N ARG A 98 -1.47 -10.77 -18.01
CA ARG A 98 -2.22 -9.70 -17.34
C ARG A 98 -1.44 -8.39 -17.31
N TYR A 99 -0.16 -8.44 -16.97
CA TYR A 99 0.66 -7.25 -16.79
C TYR A 99 1.61 -7.05 -17.97
N ARG A 100 1.59 -5.87 -18.56
CA ARG A 100 2.46 -5.49 -19.70
C ARG A 100 3.19 -4.19 -19.41
N ASN A 101 4.21 -3.89 -20.22
CA ASN A 101 4.99 -2.65 -20.14
C ASN A 101 5.50 -2.39 -18.71
N ILE A 102 6.06 -3.43 -18.09
CA ILE A 102 6.49 -3.39 -16.69
C ILE A 102 7.83 -2.65 -16.61
N GLU A 103 7.84 -1.56 -15.86
CA GLU A 103 9.04 -0.85 -15.44
C GLU A 103 9.18 -1.00 -13.93
N PHE A 104 10.38 -1.37 -13.48
CA PHE A 104 10.70 -1.48 -12.05
C PHE A 104 12.01 -0.78 -11.77
N GLU A 105 11.97 0.17 -10.84
CA GLU A 105 13.13 0.89 -10.34
C GLU A 105 13.17 0.78 -8.82
N PHE A 106 14.38 0.78 -8.25
CA PHE A 106 14.57 0.87 -6.82
C PHE A 106 15.85 1.64 -6.48
N THR A 107 15.84 2.31 -5.33
CA THR A 107 16.95 3.13 -4.83
C THR A 107 17.08 2.94 -3.33
N ASP A 108 18.31 2.90 -2.81
CA ASP A 108 18.54 2.88 -1.35
C ASP A 108 18.07 4.18 -0.68
N ILE A 109 17.45 4.07 0.50
CA ILE A 109 17.14 5.19 1.42
C ILE A 109 17.77 4.86 2.77
N THR A 110 19.08 5.12 2.92
CA THR A 110 19.82 4.74 4.13
C THR A 110 19.54 5.62 5.33
N GLU A 111 18.86 6.75 5.14
CA GLU A 111 18.51 7.71 6.20
C GLU A 111 17.44 7.16 7.15
N LEU A 112 16.58 6.26 6.67
CA LEU A 112 15.53 5.63 7.47
C LEU A 112 16.03 4.39 8.22
N SER A 113 16.80 3.55 7.55
CA SER A 113 17.37 2.31 8.10
C SER A 113 18.49 1.80 7.18
N PRO A 114 19.50 1.07 7.71
CA PRO A 114 20.55 0.47 6.89
C PRO A 114 20.03 -0.42 5.75
N TYR A 115 18.86 -1.03 5.94
CA TYR A 115 18.17 -1.86 4.95
C TYR A 115 16.80 -1.27 4.64
N CYS A 116 16.80 -0.24 3.81
CA CYS A 116 15.59 0.42 3.35
C CYS A 116 15.76 0.85 1.89
N VAL A 117 14.77 0.52 1.07
CA VAL A 117 14.75 0.86 -0.36
C VAL A 117 13.44 1.52 -0.72
N ARG A 118 13.53 2.53 -1.57
CA ARG A 118 12.42 3.02 -2.37
C ARG A 118 12.24 2.12 -3.57
N TYR A 119 11.00 1.88 -3.98
CA TYR A 119 10.71 1.22 -5.24
C TYR A 119 9.58 1.93 -5.99
N GLU A 120 9.64 1.85 -7.32
CA GLU A 120 8.58 2.27 -8.22
C GLU A 120 8.30 1.14 -9.23
N ASN A 121 7.02 0.81 -9.39
CA ASN A 121 6.51 -0.10 -10.41
C ASN A 121 5.54 0.68 -11.30
N LYS A 122 5.77 0.67 -12.62
CA LYS A 122 4.79 1.10 -13.62
C LYS A 122 4.41 -0.08 -14.49
N TYR A 123 3.13 -0.26 -14.79
CA TYR A 123 2.66 -1.33 -15.66
C TYR A 123 1.24 -1.08 -16.16
N ASP A 124 0.88 -1.77 -17.24
CA ASP A 124 -0.48 -1.84 -17.76
C ASP A 124 -1.17 -3.11 -17.24
N ASP A 125 -2.29 -2.94 -16.52
CA ASP A 125 -3.14 -4.03 -16.02
C ASP A 125 -4.26 -4.34 -17.01
N HIS A 126 -4.15 -5.46 -17.71
CA HIS A 126 -5.16 -5.99 -18.64
C HIS A 126 -6.13 -6.99 -17.98
N GLY A 127 -6.05 -7.23 -16.67
CA GLY A 127 -6.94 -8.18 -15.98
C GLY A 127 -8.35 -7.62 -15.75
N GLU A 128 -8.48 -6.30 -15.69
CA GLU A 128 -9.75 -5.57 -15.49
C GLU A 128 -10.47 -5.27 -16.82
N GLN A 129 -10.20 -6.08 -17.86
CA GLN A 129 -10.61 -5.90 -19.27
C GLN A 129 -12.10 -5.59 -19.53
N LYS A 130 -12.99 -5.78 -18.55
CA LYS A 130 -14.45 -5.72 -18.74
C LYS A 130 -15.18 -4.63 -17.95
N SER A 131 -14.57 -3.97 -16.96
CA SER A 131 -15.33 -3.08 -16.06
C SER A 131 -15.53 -1.65 -16.61
N MET A 132 -14.74 -1.23 -17.61
CA MET A 132 -14.69 0.19 -18.05
C MET A 132 -14.60 0.45 -19.56
N GLY A 133 -14.71 -0.58 -20.41
CA GLY A 133 -14.64 -0.39 -21.88
C GLY A 133 -13.28 0.11 -22.39
N GLN A 134 -12.21 -0.11 -21.63
CA GLN A 134 -10.83 0.26 -21.96
C GLN A 134 -9.95 -0.99 -22.03
N PRO A 135 -8.91 -1.00 -22.88
CA PRO A 135 -8.08 -2.19 -23.09
C PRO A 135 -7.16 -2.51 -21.89
N TYR A 136 -6.87 -1.53 -21.04
CA TYR A 136 -6.03 -1.65 -19.84
C TYR A 136 -6.22 -0.48 -18.88
N VAL A 137 -5.72 -0.64 -17.66
CA VAL A 137 -5.55 0.41 -16.65
C VAL A 137 -4.06 0.65 -16.42
N ARG A 138 -3.60 1.90 -16.48
CA ARG A 138 -2.22 2.24 -16.10
C ARG A 138 -2.10 2.23 -14.59
N VAL A 139 -1.09 1.55 -14.09
CA VAL A 139 -0.80 1.49 -12.66
C VAL A 139 0.58 2.06 -12.39
N LYS A 140 0.66 3.00 -11.46
CA LYS A 140 1.90 3.47 -10.86
C LYS A 140 1.85 3.13 -9.37
N LYS A 141 2.81 2.34 -8.90
CA LYS A 141 2.93 1.95 -7.50
C LYS A 141 4.30 2.38 -6.98
N THR A 142 4.30 3.23 -5.98
CA THR A 142 5.52 3.77 -5.38
C THR A 142 5.50 3.45 -3.89
N GLY A 143 6.61 2.95 -3.37
CA GLY A 143 6.67 2.51 -1.99
C GLY A 143 8.07 2.47 -1.42
N ILE A 144 8.12 2.11 -0.15
CA ILE A 144 9.34 1.83 0.60
C ILE A 144 9.24 0.43 1.21
N PHE A 145 10.36 -0.26 1.27
CA PHE A 145 10.51 -1.51 1.98
C PHE A 145 11.69 -1.37 2.92
N CYS A 146 11.45 -1.43 4.23
CA CYS A 146 12.48 -1.11 5.23
C CYS A 146 12.46 -2.11 6.37
N MET A 147 13.64 -2.58 6.78
CA MET A 147 13.82 -3.36 8.00
C MET A 147 13.97 -2.42 9.19
N HIS A 148 13.48 -2.83 10.34
CA HIS A 148 13.62 -2.06 11.58
C HIS A 148 15.11 -2.01 11.99
N PRO A 149 15.67 -0.82 12.32
CA PRO A 149 17.09 -0.69 12.65
C PRO A 149 17.48 -1.49 13.91
N ASP A 150 16.62 -1.50 14.93
CA ASP A 150 16.86 -2.21 16.20
C ASP A 150 16.34 -3.66 16.23
N PHE A 151 15.46 -4.05 15.29
CA PHE A 151 14.81 -5.36 15.26
C PHE A 151 14.92 -5.95 13.85
N PRO A 152 16.09 -6.49 13.46
CA PRO A 152 16.43 -6.73 12.05
C PRO A 152 15.62 -7.84 11.35
N LEU A 153 14.79 -8.59 12.09
CA LEU A 153 13.83 -9.55 11.54
C LEU A 153 12.45 -8.94 11.26
N ASN A 154 12.20 -7.74 11.76
CA ASN A 154 10.96 -7.00 11.58
C ASN A 154 11.17 -5.93 10.52
N GLY A 155 10.17 -5.70 9.70
CA GLY A 155 10.19 -4.69 8.67
C GLY A 155 8.80 -4.22 8.30
N ILE A 156 8.77 -3.32 7.33
CA ILE A 156 7.55 -2.72 6.85
C ILE A 156 7.60 -2.56 5.33
N ASP A 157 6.48 -2.86 4.69
CA ASP A 157 6.22 -2.58 3.29
C ASP A 157 5.10 -1.54 3.18
N MET A 158 5.46 -0.32 2.76
CA MET A 158 4.52 0.76 2.55
C MET A 158 4.46 1.13 1.06
N PHE A 159 3.28 1.43 0.55
CA PHE A 159 3.12 2.00 -0.78
C PHE A 159 1.89 2.87 -0.90
N TYR A 160 1.91 3.76 -1.89
CA TYR A 160 0.71 4.23 -2.55
C TYR A 160 0.66 3.70 -3.99
N GLN A 161 -0.55 3.57 -4.51
CA GLN A 161 -0.79 3.10 -5.86
C GLN A 161 -1.84 4.00 -6.51
N GLU A 162 -1.49 4.58 -7.65
CA GLU A 162 -2.39 5.30 -8.53
C GLU A 162 -2.78 4.38 -9.69
N ARG A 163 -4.07 4.31 -9.98
CA ARG A 163 -4.61 3.62 -11.15
C ARG A 163 -5.35 4.66 -11.98
N SER A 164 -5.02 4.77 -13.26
CA SER A 164 -5.67 5.73 -14.17
C SER A 164 -6.02 5.08 -15.51
N LEU A 165 -7.07 5.60 -16.13
CA LEU A 165 -7.32 5.33 -17.54
C LEU A 165 -6.33 6.08 -18.40
N SER A 166 -5.96 5.50 -19.54
CA SER A 166 -4.97 6.08 -20.45
C SER A 166 -5.33 7.47 -20.98
N SER A 167 -6.63 7.80 -20.98
CA SER A 167 -7.23 9.02 -21.50
C SER A 167 -7.64 10.04 -20.43
N SER A 168 -7.53 9.72 -19.12
CA SER A 168 -8.01 10.63 -18.07
C SER A 168 -6.98 11.70 -17.71
N ARG A 169 -7.45 12.94 -17.51
CA ARG A 169 -6.66 14.09 -17.00
C ARG A 169 -6.97 14.36 -15.53
N GLU A 170 -7.26 13.33 -14.75
CA GLU A 170 -7.55 13.50 -13.32
C GLU A 170 -6.28 13.95 -12.58
N PRO A 171 -6.38 14.87 -11.59
CA PRO A 171 -5.23 15.28 -10.79
C PRO A 171 -4.59 14.08 -10.11
N SER A 172 -3.27 13.97 -10.21
CA SER A 172 -2.51 13.00 -9.43
C SER A 172 -2.56 13.37 -7.95
N PHE A 173 -2.73 12.37 -7.10
CA PHE A 173 -2.66 12.52 -5.64
C PHE A 173 -1.31 12.02 -5.11
N GLN A 174 -0.29 11.98 -5.98
CA GLN A 174 1.07 11.59 -5.64
C GLN A 174 1.57 12.30 -4.38
N LYS A 175 1.32 13.61 -4.21
CA LYS A 175 1.78 14.36 -3.04
C LYS A 175 1.24 13.77 -1.72
N GLU A 176 -0.04 13.41 -1.67
CA GLU A 176 -0.63 12.77 -0.48
C GLU A 176 -0.02 11.38 -0.25
N GLY A 177 0.24 10.63 -1.32
CA GLY A 177 0.93 9.34 -1.27
C GLY A 177 2.36 9.43 -0.75
N GLU A 178 3.14 10.41 -1.21
CA GLU A 178 4.51 10.64 -0.71
C GLU A 178 4.52 11.06 0.75
N GLN A 179 3.57 11.90 1.17
CA GLN A 179 3.43 12.29 2.57
C GLN A 179 3.14 11.08 3.46
N PHE A 180 2.31 10.14 3.00
CA PHE A 180 2.10 8.85 3.67
C PHE A 180 3.38 8.02 3.78
N LEU A 181 4.21 7.94 2.72
CA LEU A 181 5.49 7.20 2.82
C LEU A 181 6.48 7.87 3.76
N SER A 182 6.50 9.20 3.78
CA SER A 182 7.40 9.99 4.63
C SER A 182 7.01 9.99 6.11
N SER A 183 5.82 9.48 6.46
CA SER A 183 5.36 9.46 7.85
C SER A 183 5.87 8.27 8.66
N LEU A 184 6.62 7.35 8.03
CA LEU A 184 7.24 6.23 8.72
C LEU A 184 8.22 6.72 9.80
N GLN A 185 7.98 6.29 11.03
CA GLN A 185 8.91 6.48 12.14
C GLN A 185 9.18 5.13 12.83
N PHE A 186 10.45 4.82 13.06
CA PHE A 186 10.87 3.68 13.86
C PHE A 186 10.87 4.02 15.35
N GLN A 187 10.51 3.05 16.18
CA GLN A 187 10.46 3.18 17.63
C GLN A 187 11.39 2.13 18.24
N SER A 188 12.31 2.57 19.10
CA SER A 188 13.26 1.65 19.76
C SER A 188 12.64 0.74 20.84
N THR A 189 11.31 0.81 21.03
CA THR A 189 10.55 -0.05 21.93
C THR A 189 9.32 -0.59 21.23
N ILE A 190 9.05 -1.88 21.40
CA ILE A 190 7.82 -2.54 20.98
C ILE A 190 6.88 -2.54 22.19
N ASN A 191 5.67 -2.02 22.02
CA ASN A 191 4.63 -2.02 23.06
C ASN A 191 3.91 -3.37 23.16
#